data_AF-A0A932R7Q5-F1
#
_entry.id   AF-A0A932R7Q5-F1
#
_cell.length_a   1.000
_cell.length_b   1.000
_cell.length_c   1.000
_cell.angle_alpha   90.00
_cell.angle_beta   90.00
_cell.angle_gamma   90.00
#
_symmetry.space_group_name_H-M   'P 1'
#
loop_
_entity.id
_entity.type
_entity.pdbx_description
1 polymer ?
#
loop_
_entity_poly.entity_id
_entity_poly.type
_entity_poly.pdbx_seq_one_letter_code
_entity_poly.pdbx_strand_id
1 'polypeptide(L)'
;MRIAAVLALAVLISCQSSQSANSANPAPPSTSSPIEGRTDRWHGPPRDLSQDEAAGGHVLRKHVGRTDNELRDRLEREHNISGASAYADRATAEHAIGSALAQSQDRIQRWLNRSGGHANLVLDYDSDQPLGRTLNRGDSQSRPCSHAVVVLKFDPPAGYHVLTSYPECRS
;
A
#
# COMPACT_ATOMS: atom_id res chain seq x y z
N MET A 1 -41.94 -79.52 -13.44
CA MET A 1 -41.28 -80.49 -12.54
C MET A 1 -40.20 -81.21 -13.34
N ARG A 2 -39.04 -81.41 -12.70
CA ARG A 2 -37.87 -82.23 -13.10
C ARG A 2 -36.71 -81.51 -13.80
N ILE A 3 -35.77 -81.17 -12.93
CA ILE A 3 -34.36 -80.86 -13.15
C ILE A 3 -33.63 -82.13 -13.60
N ALA A 4 -32.75 -82.02 -14.59
CA ALA A 4 -31.64 -82.92 -14.91
C ALA A 4 -30.57 -82.04 -15.59
N ALA A 5 -29.46 -81.71 -14.94
CA ALA A 5 -28.25 -82.51 -14.71
C ALA A 5 -27.29 -82.54 -15.91
N VAL A 6 -26.00 -82.39 -15.58
CA VAL A 6 -24.79 -82.87 -16.26
C VAL A 6 -23.87 -81.82 -16.93
N LEU A 7 -22.74 -81.62 -16.23
CA LEU A 7 -21.33 -81.51 -16.65
C LEU A 7 -20.94 -80.87 -17.99
N ALA A 8 -19.89 -80.02 -17.88
CA ALA A 8 -18.66 -79.94 -18.70
C ALA A 8 -18.26 -78.45 -18.82
N LEU A 9 -17.01 -78.00 -18.91
CA LEU A 9 -15.65 -78.51 -18.79
C LEU A 9 -14.80 -77.22 -18.91
N ALA A 10 -13.62 -77.22 -18.28
CA ALA A 10 -12.71 -76.08 -18.14
C ALA A 10 -12.42 -75.23 -19.39
N VAL A 11 -12.23 -73.92 -19.19
CA VAL A 11 -11.27 -73.10 -19.96
C VAL A 11 -10.57 -72.11 -19.00
N LEU A 12 -9.26 -72.23 -18.92
CA LEU A 12 -8.34 -71.31 -18.25
C LEU A 12 -8.28 -70.00 -19.05
N ILE A 13 -8.67 -68.89 -18.43
CA ILE A 13 -8.36 -67.55 -18.94
C ILE A 13 -7.59 -66.81 -17.85
N SER A 14 -6.28 -66.71 -18.07
CA SER A 14 -5.36 -65.87 -17.32
C SER A 14 -5.71 -64.40 -17.54
N CYS A 15 -6.51 -63.82 -16.65
CA CYS A 15 -6.65 -62.37 -16.54
C CYS A 15 -5.55 -61.84 -15.60
N GLN A 16 -4.47 -61.37 -16.21
CA GLN A 16 -3.51 -60.50 -15.54
C GLN A 16 -4.20 -59.15 -15.28
N SER A 17 -4.50 -58.85 -14.03
CA SER A 17 -4.87 -57.51 -13.60
C SER A 17 -3.74 -56.96 -12.73
N SER A 18 -2.87 -56.18 -13.37
CA SER A 18 -1.89 -55.31 -12.75
C SER A 18 -2.63 -54.32 -11.84
N GLN A 19 -2.65 -54.59 -10.55
CA GLN A 19 -3.14 -53.63 -9.56
C GLN A 19 -2.01 -52.63 -9.31
N SER A 20 -2.20 -51.41 -9.81
CA SER A 20 -1.47 -50.21 -9.40
C SER A 20 -1.51 -50.09 -7.89
N ALA A 21 -0.42 -50.46 -7.23
CA ALA A 21 -0.16 -50.03 -5.86
C ALA A 21 0.18 -48.54 -5.91
N ASN A 22 -0.84 -47.71 -5.71
CA ASN A 22 -0.70 -46.29 -5.41
C ASN A 22 0.23 -46.12 -4.21
N SER A 23 1.45 -45.66 -4.45
CA SER A 23 2.33 -45.14 -3.41
C SER A 23 1.84 -43.75 -3.02
N ALA A 24 0.89 -43.70 -2.07
CA ALA A 24 0.53 -42.46 -1.39
C ALA A 24 1.67 -42.08 -0.44
N ASN A 25 2.46 -41.09 -0.84
CA ASN A 25 3.41 -40.43 0.06
C ASN A 25 2.60 -39.52 1.01
N PRO A 26 2.78 -39.57 2.34
CA PRO A 26 2.12 -38.62 3.22
C PRO A 26 2.78 -37.25 3.04
N ALA A 27 2.00 -36.29 2.54
CA ALA A 27 2.37 -34.88 2.58
C ALA A 27 2.63 -34.45 4.03
N PRO A 28 3.70 -33.69 4.33
CA PRO A 28 3.90 -33.16 5.67
C PRO A 28 2.76 -32.18 6.03
N PRO A 29 2.40 -32.07 7.32
CA PRO A 29 1.35 -31.16 7.76
C PRO A 29 1.71 -29.73 7.38
N SER A 30 0.79 -29.06 6.68
CA SER A 30 0.86 -27.63 6.42
C SER A 30 0.66 -26.87 7.74
N THR A 31 1.76 -26.59 8.43
CA THR A 31 1.80 -25.58 9.48
C THR A 31 1.54 -24.22 8.83
N SER A 32 0.33 -23.71 8.99
CA SER A 32 0.01 -22.30 8.77
C SER A 32 0.74 -21.48 9.83
N SER A 33 1.95 -21.01 9.51
CA SER A 33 2.63 -20.00 10.31
C SER A 33 1.83 -18.68 10.28
N PRO A 34 1.77 -17.92 11.40
CA PRO A 34 1.07 -16.64 11.46
C PRO A 34 1.65 -15.61 10.48
N ILE A 35 0.81 -14.68 10.03
CA ILE A 35 1.15 -13.52 9.19
C ILE A 35 2.03 -12.54 10.00
N GLU A 36 3.30 -12.87 10.19
CA GLU A 36 4.34 -11.96 10.66
C GLU A 36 5.21 -11.60 9.45
N GLY A 37 4.93 -10.44 8.84
CA GLY A 37 5.64 -10.01 7.61
C GLY A 37 4.99 -8.88 6.83
N ARG A 38 3.84 -8.33 7.29
CA ARG A 38 3.25 -7.13 6.67
C ARG A 38 3.81 -5.82 7.25
N THR A 39 4.42 -5.85 8.43
CA THR A 39 4.93 -4.66 9.13
C THR A 39 6.28 -4.15 8.64
N ASP A 40 7.05 -4.97 7.91
CA ASP A 40 8.37 -4.57 7.37
C ASP A 40 8.28 -3.60 6.17
N ARG A 41 7.05 -3.29 5.71
CA ARG A 41 6.81 -2.48 4.51
C ARG A 41 6.87 -0.98 4.76
N TRP A 42 6.69 -0.57 6.01
CA TRP A 42 6.62 0.83 6.41
C TRP A 42 7.70 1.09 7.44
N HIS A 43 8.53 2.09 7.19
CA HIS A 43 9.66 2.40 8.04
C HIS A 43 9.20 3.32 9.16
N GLY A 44 8.42 2.83 10.13
CA GLY A 44 7.98 3.60 11.30
C GLY A 44 6.48 3.53 11.57
N PRO A 45 6.03 4.04 12.73
CA PRO A 45 4.61 4.05 13.09
C PRO A 45 3.82 4.99 12.16
N PRO A 46 2.54 4.68 11.87
CA PRO A 46 1.68 5.59 11.11
C PRO A 46 1.48 6.92 11.85
N ARG A 47 1.36 8.01 11.10
CA ARG A 47 1.03 9.35 11.61
C ARG A 47 -0.49 9.53 11.70
N ASP A 48 -1.03 9.88 12.86
CA ASP A 48 -2.44 10.27 12.96
C ASP A 48 -2.67 11.66 12.34
N LEU A 49 -3.23 11.68 11.13
CA LEU A 49 -3.44 12.91 10.36
C LEU A 49 -4.59 13.77 10.88
N SER A 50 -5.44 13.26 11.77
CA SER A 50 -6.53 14.06 12.34
C SER A 50 -6.00 15.22 13.19
N GLN A 51 -4.89 15.00 13.90
CA GLN A 51 -4.20 16.02 14.68
C GLN A 51 -3.56 17.08 13.78
N ASP A 52 -2.99 16.65 12.64
CA ASP A 52 -2.41 17.55 11.66
C ASP A 52 -3.46 18.46 11.01
N GLU A 53 -4.62 17.92 10.63
CA GLU A 53 -5.74 18.73 10.12
C GLU A 53 -6.24 19.73 11.17
N ALA A 54 -6.36 19.31 12.43
CA ALA A 54 -6.78 20.19 13.52
C ALA A 54 -5.78 21.33 13.77
N ALA A 55 -4.50 21.11 13.49
CA ALA A 55 -3.44 22.12 13.57
C ALA A 55 -3.34 23.05 12.33
N GLY A 56 -4.20 22.84 11.31
CA GLY A 56 -4.23 23.65 10.08
C GLY A 56 -3.64 22.95 8.84
N GLY A 57 -3.28 21.67 8.97
CA GLY A 57 -2.95 20.81 7.84
C GLY A 57 -4.16 20.54 6.94
N HIS A 58 -3.92 19.87 5.81
CA HIS A 58 -4.98 19.57 4.84
C HIS A 58 -4.72 18.32 3.97
N VAL A 59 -3.98 17.33 4.49
CA VAL A 59 -3.72 16.05 3.82
C VAL A 59 -5.00 15.26 3.57
N LEU A 60 -5.77 14.95 4.62
CA LEU A 60 -7.01 14.17 4.52
C LEU A 60 -8.00 14.88 3.62
N ARG A 61 -8.14 16.20 3.79
CA ARG A 61 -9.13 16.97 3.04
C ARG A 61 -8.76 17.16 1.58
N LYS A 62 -7.48 17.30 1.20
CA LYS A 62 -7.12 17.60 -0.20
C LYS A 62 -6.49 16.45 -0.97
N HIS A 63 -5.93 15.45 -0.28
CA HIS A 63 -4.99 14.50 -0.88
C HIS A 63 -5.24 13.04 -0.54
N VAL A 64 -6.38 12.68 0.07
CA VAL A 64 -6.71 11.28 0.37
C VAL A 64 -7.96 10.85 -0.37
N GLY A 65 -7.87 9.73 -1.10
CA GLY A 65 -9.01 9.04 -1.70
C GLY A 65 -9.74 9.84 -2.79
N ARG A 66 -9.06 10.81 -3.43
CA ARG A 66 -9.67 11.60 -4.50
C ARG A 66 -9.73 10.80 -5.79
N THR A 67 -10.88 10.90 -6.47
CA THR A 67 -11.11 10.35 -7.80
C THR A 67 -10.46 11.21 -8.87
N ASP A 68 -10.20 10.63 -10.04
CA ASP A 68 -9.63 11.34 -11.19
C ASP A 68 -10.47 12.56 -11.62
N ASN A 69 -11.80 12.48 -11.47
CA ASN A 69 -12.70 13.61 -11.72
C ASN A 69 -12.48 14.73 -10.69
N GLU A 70 -12.42 14.41 -9.39
CA GLU A 70 -12.12 15.43 -8.36
C GLU A 70 -10.74 16.07 -8.54
N LEU A 71 -9.74 15.30 -8.98
CA LEU A 71 -8.40 15.82 -9.30
C LEU A 71 -8.46 16.80 -10.48
N ARG A 72 -9.21 16.46 -11.54
CA ARG A 72 -9.43 17.33 -12.70
C ARG A 72 -10.16 18.60 -12.31
N ASP A 73 -11.27 18.49 -11.56
CA ASP A 73 -12.02 19.66 -11.11
C ASP A 73 -11.16 20.57 -10.24
N ARG A 74 -10.24 20.00 -9.44
CA ARG A 74 -9.28 20.79 -8.66
C ARG A 74 -8.33 21.55 -9.57
N LEU A 75 -7.77 20.91 -10.60
CA LEU A 75 -6.90 21.59 -11.58
C LEU A 75 -7.63 22.72 -12.32
N GLU A 76 -8.93 22.57 -12.57
CA GLU A 76 -9.75 23.61 -13.18
C GLU A 76 -9.98 24.79 -12.24
N ARG A 77 -10.29 24.53 -10.96
CA ARG A 77 -10.56 25.58 -9.96
C ARG A 77 -9.29 26.28 -9.44
N GLU A 78 -8.21 25.54 -9.24
CA GLU A 78 -6.95 26.05 -8.71
C GLU A 78 -5.99 26.31 -9.90
N HIS A 79 -6.07 27.50 -10.52
CA HIS A 79 -5.29 27.82 -11.72
C HIS A 79 -3.77 27.88 -11.49
N ASN A 80 -3.33 28.00 -10.23
CA ASN A 80 -1.93 28.15 -9.85
C ASN A 80 -1.21 26.82 -9.57
N ILE A 81 -1.88 25.67 -9.74
CA ILE A 81 -1.25 24.35 -9.59
C ILE A 81 -1.04 23.68 -10.96
N SER A 82 0.11 23.02 -11.10
CA SER A 82 0.48 22.24 -12.30
C SER A 82 0.00 20.79 -12.22
N GLY A 83 -0.30 20.28 -11.03
CA GLY A 83 -0.74 18.91 -10.80
C GLY A 83 -1.63 18.79 -9.56
N ALA A 84 -2.49 17.77 -9.57
CA ALA A 84 -3.32 17.38 -8.45
C ALA A 84 -3.14 15.88 -8.21
N SER A 85 -3.01 15.49 -6.96
CA SER A 85 -2.75 14.10 -6.60
C SER A 85 -3.45 13.68 -5.32
N ALA A 86 -3.60 12.38 -5.17
CA ALA A 86 -4.16 11.77 -3.98
C ALA A 86 -3.55 10.41 -3.67
N TYR A 87 -3.31 10.17 -2.38
CA TYR A 87 -3.08 8.86 -1.81
C TYR A 87 -4.26 7.94 -2.09
N ALA A 88 -3.97 6.64 -2.22
CA ALA A 88 -4.98 5.62 -2.43
C ALA A 88 -6.07 5.65 -1.35
N ASP A 89 -5.65 5.77 -0.08
CA ASP A 89 -6.51 5.84 1.09
C ASP A 89 -5.79 6.49 2.27
N ARG A 90 -6.52 6.64 3.39
CA ARG A 90 -6.01 7.24 4.62
C ARG A 90 -4.84 6.43 5.18
N ALA A 91 -4.96 5.11 5.27
CA ALA A 91 -3.92 4.26 5.84
C ALA A 91 -2.58 4.40 5.08
N THR A 92 -2.65 4.43 3.75
CA THR A 92 -1.48 4.64 2.88
C THR A 92 -0.83 6.00 3.14
N ALA A 93 -1.62 7.07 3.27
CA ALA A 93 -1.11 8.39 3.62
C ALA A 93 -0.42 8.40 4.99
N GLU A 94 -1.09 7.89 6.03
CA GLU A 94 -0.59 7.86 7.40
C GLU A 94 0.72 7.07 7.52
N HIS A 95 0.83 5.93 6.83
CA HIS A 95 2.04 5.12 6.81
C HIS A 95 3.18 5.75 6.00
N ALA A 96 2.90 6.32 4.82
CA ALA A 96 3.92 7.00 4.02
C ALA A 96 4.50 8.20 4.77
N ILE A 97 3.64 9.01 5.38
CA ILE A 97 4.04 10.18 6.16
C ILE A 97 4.79 9.75 7.43
N GLY A 98 4.27 8.75 8.16
CA GLY A 98 4.95 8.18 9.31
C GLY A 98 6.37 7.68 8.95
N SER A 99 6.51 7.04 7.79
CA SER A 99 7.80 6.57 7.28
C SER A 99 8.74 7.71 6.92
N ALA A 100 8.25 8.74 6.22
CA ALA A 100 9.03 9.93 5.89
C ALA A 100 9.57 10.62 7.16
N LEU A 101 8.73 10.73 8.20
CA LEU A 101 9.09 11.33 9.48
C LEU A 101 10.16 10.50 10.20
N ALA A 102 10.00 9.18 10.26
CA ALA A 102 10.95 8.29 10.92
C ALA A 102 12.32 8.28 10.22
N GLN A 103 12.35 8.28 8.88
CA GLN A 103 13.59 8.32 8.10
C GLN A 103 14.29 9.69 8.17
N SER A 104 13.54 10.77 8.46
CA SER A 104 14.06 12.14 8.45
C SER A 104 14.28 12.75 9.83
N GLN A 105 14.28 11.95 10.92
CA GLN A 105 14.34 12.46 12.30
C GLN A 105 15.49 13.45 12.52
N ASP A 106 16.72 13.13 12.11
CA ASP A 106 17.87 14.02 12.28
C ASP A 106 17.73 15.35 11.53
N ARG A 107 17.05 15.34 10.37
CA ARG A 107 16.79 16.54 9.59
C ARG A 107 15.71 17.40 10.24
N ILE A 108 14.67 16.77 10.78
CA ILE A 108 13.61 17.42 11.55
C ILE A 108 14.20 18.07 12.81
N GLN A 109 15.02 17.34 13.59
CA GLN A 109 15.62 17.88 14.81
C GLN A 109 16.54 19.09 14.52
N ARG A 110 17.36 19.03 13.47
CA ARG A 110 18.17 20.18 13.05
C ARG A 110 17.33 21.37 12.62
N TRP A 111 16.19 21.13 11.98
CA TRP A 111 15.27 22.19 11.57
C TRP A 111 14.55 22.82 12.77
N LEU A 112 14.11 22.03 13.75
CA LEU A 112 13.47 22.52 14.98
C LEU A 112 14.41 23.33 15.87
N ASN A 113 15.70 23.01 15.88
CA ASN A 113 16.70 23.69 16.71
C ASN A 113 17.34 24.90 16.02
N ARG A 114 16.84 25.31 14.85
CA ARG A 114 17.37 26.47 14.12
C ARG A 114 17.03 27.77 14.87
N SER A 115 17.98 28.69 14.92
CA SER A 115 17.73 30.06 15.39
C SER A 115 17.02 30.91 14.32
N GLY A 116 16.04 31.71 14.74
CA GLY A 116 15.30 32.61 13.86
C GLY A 116 14.04 31.99 13.25
N GLY A 117 13.75 32.34 11.99
CA GLY A 117 12.52 31.92 11.31
C GLY A 117 12.54 30.45 10.87
N HIS A 118 11.36 29.81 10.92
CA HIS A 118 11.17 28.42 10.53
C HIS A 118 10.34 28.35 9.24
N ALA A 119 11.01 28.42 8.09
CA ALA A 119 10.38 28.09 6.82
C ALA A 119 9.92 26.62 6.83
N ASN A 120 8.89 26.29 6.05
CA ASN A 120 8.38 24.93 5.97
C ASN A 120 9.51 23.94 5.59
N LEU A 121 9.51 22.77 6.21
CA LEU A 121 10.45 21.69 5.90
C LEU A 121 9.79 20.71 4.95
N VAL A 122 10.40 20.51 3.78
CA VAL A 122 9.96 19.52 2.79
C VAL A 122 10.77 18.25 2.97
N LEU A 123 10.08 17.12 3.16
CA LEU A 123 10.63 15.78 3.24
C LEU A 123 10.15 14.96 2.04
N ASP A 124 11.03 14.08 1.60
CA ASP A 124 10.82 13.18 0.48
C ASP A 124 10.67 11.75 1.03
N TYR A 125 9.76 10.98 0.46
CA TYR A 125 9.62 9.56 0.77
C TYR A 125 9.37 8.76 -0.51
N ASP A 126 10.20 7.76 -0.72
CA ASP A 126 10.10 6.82 -1.84
C ASP A 126 9.61 5.46 -1.33
N SER A 127 8.65 4.88 -2.05
CA SER A 127 8.11 3.55 -1.80
C SER A 127 8.32 2.65 -3.01
N ASP A 128 8.46 1.35 -2.77
CA ASP A 128 8.55 0.34 -3.83
C ASP A 128 7.20 0.05 -4.50
N GLN A 129 6.10 0.60 -3.96
CA GLN A 129 4.74 0.41 -4.46
C GLN A 129 4.04 1.77 -4.64
N PRO A 130 3.06 1.88 -5.57
CA PRO A 130 2.30 3.11 -5.71
C PRO A 130 1.60 3.52 -4.42
N LEU A 131 1.87 4.74 -3.96
CA LEU A 131 1.23 5.36 -2.80
C LEU A 131 -0.13 5.98 -3.16
N GLY A 132 -0.29 6.32 -4.44
CA GLY A 132 -1.46 6.99 -4.95
C GLY A 132 -1.28 7.34 -6.42
N ARG A 133 -1.94 8.42 -6.84
CA ARG A 133 -1.95 8.87 -8.23
C ARG A 133 -1.79 10.37 -8.35
N THR A 134 -1.23 10.82 -9.47
CA THR A 134 -1.08 12.23 -9.83
C THR A 134 -1.65 12.47 -11.22
N LEU A 135 -2.41 13.54 -11.38
CA LEU A 135 -2.86 14.08 -12.66
C LEU A 135 -2.21 15.44 -12.87
N ASN A 136 -1.47 15.61 -13.95
CA ASN A 136 -0.91 16.91 -14.31
C ASN A 136 -1.83 17.66 -15.27
N ARG A 137 -1.72 18.99 -15.28
CA ARG A 137 -2.47 19.84 -16.21
C ARG A 137 -2.06 19.49 -17.65
N GLY A 138 -3.06 19.17 -18.47
CA GLY A 138 -2.87 18.76 -19.86
C GLY A 138 -2.88 17.24 -20.06
N ASP A 139 -2.69 16.45 -19.00
CA ASP A 139 -2.82 14.99 -19.06
C ASP A 139 -4.30 14.60 -19.12
N SER A 140 -4.62 13.54 -19.88
CA SER A 140 -5.97 12.99 -19.95
C SER A 140 -6.27 12.02 -18.81
N GLN A 141 -5.25 11.41 -18.22
CA GLN A 141 -5.35 10.35 -17.21
C GLN A 141 -4.35 10.57 -16.07
N SER A 142 -4.74 10.17 -14.86
CA SER A 142 -3.81 10.14 -13.74
C SER A 142 -2.83 8.97 -13.89
N ARG A 143 -1.65 9.10 -13.26
CA ARG A 143 -0.60 8.09 -13.26
C ARG A 143 -0.35 7.61 -11.82
N PRO A 144 -0.15 6.30 -11.60
CA PRO A 144 0.28 5.80 -10.30
C PRO A 144 1.68 6.33 -9.97
N CYS A 145 1.88 6.83 -8.74
CA CYS A 145 3.15 7.36 -8.28
C CYS A 145 3.53 6.74 -6.93
N SER A 146 4.83 6.43 -6.76
CA SER A 146 5.38 5.80 -5.55
C SER A 146 6.23 6.75 -4.71
N HIS A 147 6.35 8.01 -5.12
CA HIS A 147 7.03 9.07 -4.37
C HIS A 147 6.01 9.97 -3.69
N ALA A 148 6.31 10.43 -2.48
CA ALA A 148 5.51 11.37 -1.72
C ALA A 148 6.35 12.54 -1.21
N VAL A 149 5.78 13.74 -1.32
CA VAL A 149 6.31 14.97 -0.73
C VAL A 149 5.53 15.25 0.54
N VAL A 150 6.22 15.42 1.67
CA VAL A 150 5.65 15.78 2.97
C VAL A 150 6.15 17.17 3.37
N VAL A 151 5.24 18.09 3.70
CA VAL A 151 5.58 19.45 4.09
C VAL A 151 5.21 19.67 5.54
N LEU A 152 6.22 19.94 6.37
CA LEU A 152 6.04 20.27 7.79
C LEU A 152 5.99 21.77 7.99
N LYS A 153 5.12 22.20 8.90
CA LYS A 153 5.03 23.58 9.37
C LYS A 153 5.36 23.64 10.85
N PHE A 154 6.17 24.62 11.22
CA PHE A 154 6.63 24.81 12.58
C PHE A 154 5.51 25.33 13.47
N ASP A 155 5.38 24.73 14.65
CA ASP A 155 4.50 25.15 15.72
C ASP A 155 5.34 25.60 16.91
N PRO A 156 5.38 26.91 17.23
CA PRO A 156 6.12 27.39 18.38
C PRO A 156 5.63 26.73 19.69
N PRO A 157 6.52 26.48 20.67
CA PRO A 157 7.94 26.85 20.67
C PRO A 157 8.90 25.79 20.08
N ALA A 158 8.48 24.54 19.90
CA ALA A 158 9.39 23.45 19.50
C ALA A 158 8.68 22.27 18.79
N GLY A 159 7.49 22.51 18.23
CA GLY A 159 6.65 21.51 17.60
C GLY A 159 6.52 21.69 16.09
N TYR A 160 5.75 20.78 15.49
CA TYR A 160 5.32 20.88 14.11
C TYR A 160 4.09 20.01 13.86
N HIS A 161 3.40 20.34 12.77
CA HIS A 161 2.40 19.50 12.16
C HIS A 161 2.71 19.30 10.67
N VAL A 162 2.08 18.28 10.09
CA VAL A 162 2.09 18.04 8.66
C VAL A 162 1.10 19.01 8.01
N LEU A 163 1.63 20.07 7.39
CA LEU A 163 0.81 21.06 6.71
C LEU A 163 0.11 20.45 5.50
N THR A 164 0.87 19.72 4.68
CA THR A 164 0.35 19.02 3.52
C THR A 164 1.28 17.87 3.16
N SER A 165 0.75 16.92 2.40
CA SER A 165 1.48 15.78 1.90
C SER A 165 0.74 15.22 0.70
N TYR A 166 1.47 14.81 -0.33
CA TYR A 166 0.85 14.34 -1.55
C TYR A 166 1.78 13.44 -2.38
N PRO A 167 1.23 12.44 -3.10
CA PRO A 167 2.01 11.70 -4.09
C PRO A 167 2.45 12.62 -5.24
N GLU A 168 3.63 12.37 -5.77
CA GLU A 168 4.15 13.06 -6.96
C GLU A 168 4.87 12.04 -7.84
N CYS A 169 4.70 12.17 -9.16
CA CYS A 169 5.45 11.35 -10.10
C CYS A 169 6.74 12.10 -10.44
N ARG A 170 7.89 11.61 -9.95
CA ARG A 170 9.18 12.13 -10.39
C ARG A 170 9.34 11.87 -11.89
N SER A 171 9.69 12.94 -12.62
CA SER A 171 9.99 12.92 -14.06
C SER A 171 11.41 12.49 -14.35
#